data_AF-V4AWU6-F1
#
_entry.id   AF-V4AWU6-F1
#
_cell.length_a   1.000
_cell.length_b   1.000
_cell.length_c   1.000
_cell.angle_alpha   90.00
_cell.angle_beta   90.00
_cell.angle_gamma   90.00
#
_symmetry.space_group_name_H-M   'P 1'
#
loop_
_entity.id
_entity.type
_entity.pdbx_description
1 polymer ?
#
loop_
_entity_poly.entity_id
_entity_poly.type
_entity_poly.pdbx_seq_one_letter_code
_entity_poly.pdbx_strand_id
1 'polypeptide(L)'
;MAEWYSNLNWEDHILDFLLVGWIVGSALLVVLANGLSKIIGPLRIRALDRKRALSGSSSSSRAVTGTESCQWLNNGINWFFLNYYRQADFIDAWIKQLNVEVKKLGKGPVQIKFEKVESGSLPPKFSDFSSQIFQDDKFILQGHVESRDMAFVVFASQTTHEGVKLTNCTAKILRLKGKLRVLIEKVRGEANVSISFDGKPDIKTNVKPSNPFQFINV
;
A
#
# COMPACT_ATOMS: atom_id res chain seq x y z
N MET A 1 -31.86 48.06 7.92
CA MET A 1 -30.95 47.54 8.96
C MET A 1 -30.64 46.09 8.58
N ALA A 2 -29.49 45.93 7.93
CA ALA A 2 -28.72 44.70 7.68
C ALA A 2 -29.42 43.52 6.96
N GLU A 3 -29.27 43.48 5.62
CA GLU A 3 -29.42 42.34 4.73
C GLU A 3 -28.12 41.48 4.74
N TRP A 4 -27.99 40.51 5.65
CA TRP A 4 -26.75 39.70 5.76
C TRP A 4 -26.96 38.19 5.81
N TYR A 5 -28.18 37.70 5.61
CA TYR A 5 -28.48 36.27 5.74
C TYR A 5 -28.72 35.51 4.42
N SER A 6 -28.69 36.17 3.26
CA SER A 6 -29.11 35.56 1.99
C SER A 6 -27.99 35.23 1.01
N ASN A 7 -26.73 35.16 1.45
CA ASN A 7 -25.59 34.76 0.60
C ASN A 7 -24.67 33.72 1.27
N LEU A 8 -25.26 32.73 1.96
CA LEU A 8 -24.56 31.48 2.25
C LEU A 8 -24.80 30.54 1.07
N ASN A 9 -23.96 30.63 0.05
CA ASN A 9 -23.91 29.69 -1.07
C ASN A 9 -23.42 28.34 -0.53
N TRP A 10 -24.35 27.51 -0.06
CA TRP A 10 -24.07 26.21 0.56
C TRP A 10 -23.30 25.25 -0.35
N GLU A 11 -23.40 25.43 -1.67
CA GLU A 11 -22.75 24.60 -2.67
C GLU A 11 -21.24 24.86 -2.76
N ASP A 12 -20.80 26.11 -2.57
CA ASP A 12 -19.37 26.48 -2.67
C ASP A 12 -18.55 26.00 -1.46
N HIS A 13 -19.19 25.85 -0.30
CA HIS A 13 -18.54 25.47 0.95
C HIS A 13 -18.81 24.02 1.37
N ILE A 14 -19.47 23.22 0.54
CA ILE A 14 -19.82 21.83 0.90
C ILE A 14 -18.58 20.98 1.16
N LEU A 15 -17.49 21.21 0.42
CA LEU A 15 -16.21 20.55 0.61
C LEU A 15 -15.51 21.00 1.88
N ASP A 16 -15.59 22.29 2.22
CA ASP A 16 -15.06 22.83 3.46
C ASP A 16 -15.81 22.26 4.67
N PHE A 17 -17.14 22.16 4.60
CA PHE A 17 -17.96 21.52 5.63
C PHE A 17 -17.69 20.03 5.76
N LEU A 18 -17.46 19.33 4.65
CA LEU A 18 -17.10 17.91 4.66
C LEU A 18 -15.72 17.71 5.29
N LEU A 19 -14.76 18.57 4.97
CA LEU A 19 -13.40 18.54 5.50
C LEU A 19 -13.37 18.88 6.99
N VAL A 20 -14.09 19.93 7.41
CA VAL A 20 -14.28 20.27 8.82
C VAL A 20 -14.99 19.12 9.55
N GLY A 21 -16.02 18.54 8.97
CA GLY A 21 -16.72 17.37 9.52
C GLY A 21 -15.79 16.16 9.68
N TRP A 22 -14.90 15.92 8.70
CA TRP A 22 -13.90 14.86 8.76
C TRP A 22 -12.84 15.10 9.84
N ILE A 23 -12.35 16.33 9.96
CA ILE A 23 -11.36 16.72 10.98
C ILE A 23 -11.97 16.58 12.38
N VAL A 24 -13.18 17.12 12.57
CA VAL A 24 -13.91 17.05 13.85
C VAL A 24 -14.25 15.60 14.19
N GLY A 25 -14.74 14.81 13.23
CA GLY A 25 -15.02 13.39 13.42
C GLY A 25 -13.79 12.57 13.77
N SER A 26 -12.65 12.85 13.12
CA SER A 26 -11.37 12.20 13.42
C SER A 26 -10.85 12.57 14.81
N ALA A 27 -10.94 13.84 15.19
CA ALA A 27 -10.59 14.29 16.54
C ALA A 27 -11.47 13.63 17.61
N LEU A 28 -12.78 13.53 17.36
CA LEU A 28 -13.72 12.84 18.25
C LEU A 28 -13.40 11.35 18.40
N LEU A 29 -13.05 10.66 17.30
CA LEU A 29 -12.63 9.27 17.35
C LEU A 29 -11.33 9.08 18.14
N VAL A 30 -10.35 9.98 17.99
CA VAL A 30 -9.11 9.94 18.77
C VAL A 30 -9.39 10.19 20.25
N VAL A 31 -10.25 11.15 20.58
CA VAL A 31 -10.66 11.44 21.97
C VAL A 31 -11.45 10.27 22.57
N LEU A 32 -12.36 9.65 21.81
CA LEU A 32 -13.10 8.46 22.23
C LEU A 32 -12.17 7.26 22.41
N ALA A 33 -11.23 7.02 21.50
CA ALA A 33 -10.26 5.94 21.62
C ALA A 33 -9.34 6.14 22.83
N ASN A 34 -8.87 7.37 23.06
CA ASN A 34 -8.06 7.72 24.22
C ASN A 34 -8.87 7.71 25.53
N GLY A 35 -10.13 8.12 25.48
CA GLY A 35 -11.07 8.10 26.60
C GLY A 35 -11.46 6.68 27.00
N LEU A 36 -11.79 5.83 26.03
CA LEU A 36 -12.04 4.40 26.21
C LEU A 36 -10.78 3.69 26.72
N SER A 37 -9.60 4.05 26.24
CA SER A 37 -8.33 3.54 26.76
C SER A 37 -8.10 3.92 28.23
N LYS A 38 -8.58 5.10 28.66
CA LYS A 38 -8.55 5.54 30.07
C LYS A 38 -9.66 4.94 30.94
N ILE A 39 -10.81 4.60 30.36
CA ILE A 39 -11.93 3.96 31.07
C ILE A 39 -11.70 2.44 31.21
N ILE A 40 -10.97 1.83 30.26
CA ILE A 40 -10.70 0.39 30.20
C ILE A 40 -9.28 0.03 30.75
N GLY A 41 -8.42 1.00 31.06
CA GLY A 41 -7.16 0.78 31.79
C GLY A 41 -7.14 1.51 33.14
N PRO A 42 -6.88 0.84 34.30
CA PRO A 42 -5.84 -0.17 34.50
C PRO A 42 -6.32 -1.50 35.15
N LEU A 43 -7.56 -1.94 34.90
CA LEU A 43 -8.15 -3.09 35.62
C LEU A 43 -7.85 -4.49 35.07
N ARG A 44 -6.88 -4.68 34.16
CA ARG A 44 -6.50 -6.04 33.69
C ARG A 44 -5.04 -6.47 33.87
N ILE A 45 -4.15 -5.61 34.38
CA ILE A 45 -2.73 -6.00 34.55
C ILE A 45 -2.44 -6.56 35.97
N ARG A 46 -3.15 -6.11 37.02
CA ARG A 46 -2.88 -6.58 38.40
C ARG A 46 -3.38 -7.98 38.75
N ALA A 47 -4.38 -8.52 38.04
CA ALA A 47 -4.91 -9.87 38.32
C ALA A 47 -4.02 -10.99 37.74
N LEU A 48 -3.23 -10.71 36.69
CA LEU A 48 -2.30 -11.66 36.09
C LEU A 48 -0.89 -11.59 36.69
N ASP A 49 -0.48 -10.43 37.22
CA ASP A 49 0.83 -10.30 37.88
C ASP A 49 0.92 -11.04 39.21
N ARG A 50 -0.19 -11.21 39.95
CA ARG A 50 -0.16 -12.00 41.21
C ARG A 50 0.06 -13.50 40.98
N LYS A 51 -0.25 -14.00 39.77
CA LYS A 51 0.08 -15.39 39.38
C LYS A 51 1.47 -15.54 38.76
N ARG A 52 2.05 -14.48 38.18
CA ARG A 52 3.39 -14.52 37.56
C ARG A 52 4.56 -14.23 38.50
N ALA A 53 4.31 -13.62 39.67
CA ALA A 53 5.36 -13.41 40.68
C ALA A 53 5.88 -14.72 41.35
N LEU A 54 5.28 -15.87 41.06
CA LEU A 54 5.70 -17.19 41.57
C LEU A 54 6.33 -18.11 40.51
N SER A 55 6.42 -17.69 39.25
CA SER A 55 7.08 -18.47 38.20
C SER A 55 8.13 -17.61 37.51
N GLY A 56 9.33 -17.58 38.11
CA GLY A 56 10.50 -16.98 37.49
C GLY A 56 10.86 -17.70 36.20
N SER A 57 11.00 -16.91 35.12
CA SER A 57 11.80 -17.23 33.94
C SER A 57 11.66 -16.07 32.95
N SER A 58 12.72 -15.29 32.83
CA SER A 58 12.92 -14.27 31.81
C SER A 58 12.74 -14.82 30.39
N SER A 59 11.67 -14.41 29.72
CA SER A 59 11.54 -14.51 28.26
C SER A 59 10.82 -13.27 27.75
N SER A 60 11.47 -12.50 26.87
CA SER A 60 10.90 -11.34 26.18
C SER A 60 9.54 -11.72 25.59
N SER A 61 8.47 -11.17 26.13
CA SER A 61 7.10 -11.53 25.74
C SER A 61 6.78 -10.98 24.35
N ARG A 62 6.93 -11.82 23.31
CA ARG A 62 6.35 -11.56 21.98
C ARG A 62 4.84 -11.80 22.08
N ALA A 63 4.04 -10.75 21.94
CA ALA A 63 2.60 -10.89 21.75
C ALA A 63 2.34 -11.03 20.24
N VAL A 64 2.11 -12.26 19.78
CA VAL A 64 1.61 -12.54 18.43
C VAL A 64 0.09 -12.54 18.50
N THR A 65 -0.54 -11.63 17.79
CA THR A 65 -2.01 -11.67 17.61
C THR A 65 -2.36 -12.76 16.60
N GLY A 66 -3.53 -13.37 16.78
CA GLY A 66 -4.05 -14.38 15.85
C GLY A 66 -4.24 -13.82 14.45
N THR A 67 -4.40 -14.70 13.47
CA THR A 67 -4.63 -14.33 12.07
C THR A 67 -5.98 -13.63 11.90
N GLU A 68 -5.98 -12.41 11.35
CA GLU A 68 -7.19 -11.61 11.15
C GLU A 68 -7.72 -11.70 9.70
N SER A 69 -9.04 -11.57 9.56
CA SER A 69 -9.70 -11.46 8.25
C SER A 69 -9.44 -10.10 7.62
N CYS A 70 -8.79 -10.07 6.46
CA CYS A 70 -8.49 -8.83 5.72
C CYS A 70 -9.62 -8.39 4.77
N GLN A 71 -10.88 -8.76 5.06
CA GLN A 71 -12.00 -8.45 4.17
C GLN A 71 -12.19 -6.95 3.93
N TRP A 72 -12.10 -6.13 4.98
CA TRP A 72 -12.24 -4.68 4.86
C TRP A 72 -11.11 -4.07 4.00
N LEU A 73 -9.87 -4.55 4.17
CA LEU A 73 -8.71 -4.10 3.39
C LEU A 73 -8.89 -4.46 1.92
N ASN A 74 -9.30 -5.70 1.64
CA ASN A 74 -9.59 -6.15 0.28
C ASN A 74 -10.73 -5.34 -0.36
N ASN A 75 -11.79 -5.04 0.40
CA ASN A 75 -12.89 -4.21 -0.09
C ASN A 75 -12.43 -2.77 -0.37
N GLY A 76 -11.58 -2.20 0.48
CA GLY A 76 -10.99 -0.88 0.27
C GLY A 76 -10.10 -0.83 -0.97
N ILE A 77 -9.25 -1.84 -1.18
CA ILE A 77 -8.40 -1.96 -2.37
C ILE A 77 -9.24 -2.18 -3.62
N ASN A 78 -10.30 -2.99 -3.54
CA ASN A 78 -11.23 -3.18 -4.66
C ASN A 78 -11.95 -1.87 -5.01
N TRP A 79 -12.45 -1.14 -4.02
CA TRP A 79 -13.02 0.19 -4.22
C TRP A 79 -12.00 1.13 -4.86
N PHE A 80 -10.75 1.13 -4.39
CA PHE A 80 -9.67 1.90 -4.98
C PHE A 80 -9.44 1.51 -6.45
N PHE A 81 -9.37 0.22 -6.77
CA PHE A 81 -9.20 -0.26 -8.14
C PHE A 81 -10.39 0.06 -9.07
N LEU A 82 -11.60 0.22 -8.53
CA LEU A 82 -12.77 0.64 -9.32
C LEU A 82 -12.80 2.16 -9.55
N ASN A 83 -12.21 2.94 -8.63
CA ASN A 83 -12.31 4.39 -8.62
C ASN A 83 -11.01 5.12 -8.99
N TYR A 84 -9.87 4.42 -9.12
CA TYR A 84 -8.58 5.08 -9.40
C TYR A 84 -8.55 5.79 -10.76
N TYR A 85 -9.39 5.39 -11.71
CA TYR A 85 -9.53 6.13 -12.97
C TYR A 85 -9.99 7.58 -12.76
N ARG A 86 -10.62 7.88 -11.60
CA ARG A 86 -10.97 9.24 -11.16
C ARG A 86 -9.81 9.96 -10.45
N GLN A 87 -8.74 9.25 -10.09
CA GLN A 87 -7.57 9.74 -9.36
C GLN A 87 -6.28 9.25 -10.06
N ALA A 88 -6.06 9.71 -11.31
CA ALA A 88 -4.92 9.32 -12.14
C ALA A 88 -3.56 9.57 -11.46
N ASP A 89 -3.48 10.63 -10.64
CA ASP A 89 -2.25 11.09 -9.99
C ASP A 89 -1.56 10.01 -9.14
N PHE A 90 -2.32 9.14 -8.48
CA PHE A 90 -1.73 8.10 -7.65
C PHE A 90 -1.07 7.00 -8.50
N ILE A 91 -1.77 6.54 -9.54
CA ILE A 91 -1.23 5.51 -10.44
C ILE A 91 -0.04 6.06 -11.22
N ASP A 92 -0.09 7.33 -11.62
CA ASP A 92 1.02 7.99 -12.28
C ASP A 92 2.23 8.12 -11.36
N ALA A 93 2.03 8.47 -10.08
CA ALA A 93 3.09 8.46 -9.08
C ALA A 93 3.68 7.05 -8.87
N TRP A 94 2.82 6.02 -8.82
CA TRP A 94 3.26 4.63 -8.69
C TRP A 94 4.10 4.18 -9.90
N ILE A 95 3.62 4.43 -11.11
CA ILE A 95 4.34 4.13 -12.36
C ILE A 95 5.66 4.90 -12.43
N LYS A 96 5.66 6.17 -12.01
CA LYS A 96 6.88 6.98 -11.94
C LYS A 96 7.92 6.36 -11.00
N GLN A 97 7.51 5.87 -9.83
CA GLN A 97 8.42 5.19 -8.91
C GLN A 97 8.91 3.84 -9.46
N LEU A 98 8.04 3.05 -10.09
CA LEU A 98 8.45 1.81 -10.77
C LEU A 98 9.53 2.09 -11.81
N ASN A 99 9.36 3.14 -12.61
CA ASN A 99 10.34 3.55 -13.61
C ASN A 99 11.67 4.02 -13.00
N VAL A 100 11.66 4.66 -11.83
CA VAL A 100 12.89 5.01 -11.10
C VAL A 100 13.65 3.75 -10.69
N GLU A 101 12.95 2.76 -10.12
CA GLU A 101 13.57 1.49 -9.72
C GLU A 101 14.08 0.68 -10.91
N VAL A 102 13.32 0.64 -12.01
CA VAL A 102 13.72 -0.06 -13.23
C VAL A 102 14.96 0.57 -13.85
N LYS A 103 15.11 1.90 -13.81
CA LYS A 103 16.33 2.57 -14.26
C LYS A 103 17.54 2.22 -13.40
N LYS A 104 17.37 2.03 -12.09
CA LYS A 104 18.46 1.60 -11.19
C LYS A 104 18.90 0.16 -11.49
N LEU A 105 17.96 -0.71 -11.85
CA LEU A 105 18.20 -2.11 -12.18
C LEU A 105 18.66 -2.32 -13.64
N GLY A 106 18.27 -1.41 -14.54
CA GLY A 106 18.49 -1.47 -15.97
C GLY A 106 19.93 -1.17 -16.37
N LYS A 107 20.83 -2.14 -16.14
CA LYS A 107 22.21 -2.13 -16.66
C LYS A 107 22.37 -2.87 -17.99
N GLY A 108 21.27 -3.39 -18.55
CA GLY A 108 21.26 -4.16 -19.79
C GLY A 108 21.13 -3.29 -21.05
N PRO A 109 21.25 -3.89 -22.25
CA PRO A 109 21.12 -3.19 -23.53
C PRO A 109 19.67 -2.74 -23.83
N VAL A 110 18.69 -3.25 -23.09
CA VAL A 110 17.27 -2.92 -23.23
C VAL A 110 16.86 -2.03 -22.05
N GLN A 111 16.38 -0.84 -22.35
CA GLN A 111 15.74 0.04 -21.39
C GLN A 111 14.23 -0.21 -21.40
N ILE A 112 13.66 -0.31 -20.20
CA ILE A 112 12.24 -0.63 -19.99
C ILE A 112 11.59 0.56 -19.30
N LYS A 113 10.39 0.93 -19.77
CA LYS A 113 9.56 1.97 -19.17
C LYS A 113 8.12 1.48 -19.07
N PHE A 114 7.56 1.53 -17.86
CA PHE A 114 6.14 1.31 -17.61
C PHE A 114 5.37 2.57 -18.03
N GLU A 115 4.33 2.41 -18.84
CA GLU A 115 3.49 3.52 -19.32
C GLU A 115 2.19 3.63 -18.53
N LYS A 116 1.46 2.53 -18.40
CA LYS A 116 0.17 2.46 -17.70
C LYS A 116 -0.14 1.06 -17.22
N VAL A 117 -1.03 0.97 -16.25
CA VAL A 117 -1.72 -0.26 -15.90
C VAL A 117 -2.81 -0.51 -16.96
N GLU A 118 -2.91 -1.74 -17.47
CA GLU A 118 -3.92 -2.13 -18.45
C GLU A 118 -5.31 -2.18 -17.80
N SER A 119 -6.32 -1.68 -18.53
CA SER A 119 -7.69 -1.70 -18.05
C SER A 119 -8.23 -3.11 -17.90
N GLY A 120 -8.93 -3.37 -16.80
CA GLY A 120 -9.39 -4.71 -16.43
C GLY A 120 -8.41 -5.51 -15.57
N SER A 121 -7.29 -4.92 -15.15
CA SER A 121 -6.42 -5.50 -14.13
C SER A 121 -7.17 -5.71 -12.82
N LEU A 122 -7.01 -6.89 -12.21
CA LEU A 122 -7.66 -7.20 -10.93
C LEU A 122 -6.82 -6.72 -9.73
N PRO A 123 -7.46 -6.26 -8.65
CA PRO A 123 -6.75 -5.84 -7.44
C PRO A 123 -6.00 -7.01 -6.78
N PRO A 124 -4.85 -6.73 -6.14
CA PRO A 124 -4.21 -7.69 -5.25
C PRO A 124 -5.11 -8.01 -4.04
N LYS A 125 -5.15 -9.29 -3.67
CA LYS A 125 -5.82 -9.81 -2.48
C LYS A 125 -4.82 -10.03 -1.36
N PHE A 126 -5.19 -9.57 -0.17
CA PHE A 126 -4.43 -9.70 1.06
C PHE A 126 -5.12 -10.70 1.98
N SER A 127 -4.34 -11.54 2.64
CA SER A 127 -4.84 -12.60 3.51
C SER A 127 -3.86 -12.90 4.64
N ASP A 128 -4.38 -13.53 5.68
CA ASP A 128 -3.62 -14.06 6.81
C ASP A 128 -2.68 -13.06 7.49
N PHE A 129 -3.16 -11.85 7.76
CA PHE A 129 -2.36 -10.86 8.47
C PHE A 129 -2.25 -11.21 9.96
N SER A 130 -1.03 -11.16 10.47
CA SER A 130 -0.68 -11.28 11.88
C SER A 130 0.14 -10.06 12.27
N SER A 131 -0.04 -9.58 13.51
CA SER A 131 0.74 -8.47 14.04
C SER A 131 1.65 -8.95 15.17
N GLN A 132 2.86 -8.41 15.19
CA GLN A 132 3.86 -8.64 16.21
C GLN A 132 4.34 -7.30 16.74
N ILE A 133 4.09 -7.06 18.02
CA ILE A 133 4.58 -5.87 18.73
C ILE A 133 5.89 -6.24 19.43
N PHE A 134 6.94 -5.47 19.15
CA PHE A 134 8.23 -5.60 19.83
C PHE A 134 8.40 -4.46 20.84
N GLN A 135 9.19 -4.69 21.89
CA GLN A 135 9.42 -3.71 22.96
C GLN A 135 10.20 -2.45 22.50
N ASP A 136 10.80 -2.45 21.31
CA ASP A 136 11.65 -1.38 20.79
C ASP A 136 10.93 -0.40 19.83
N ASP A 137 9.66 -0.05 20.08
CA ASP A 137 8.85 0.79 19.17
C ASP A 137 8.79 0.24 17.72
N LYS A 138 8.90 -1.08 17.59
CA LYS A 138 8.83 -1.81 16.31
C LYS A 138 7.54 -2.61 16.24
N PHE A 139 6.82 -2.39 15.16
CA PHE A 139 5.59 -3.09 14.85
C PHE A 139 5.74 -3.79 13.51
N ILE A 140 5.53 -5.09 13.50
CA ILE A 140 5.64 -5.91 12.29
C ILE A 140 4.27 -6.49 11.96
N LEU A 141 3.78 -6.20 10.76
CA LEU A 141 2.68 -6.94 10.15
C LEU A 141 3.25 -7.96 9.17
N GLN A 142 2.78 -9.19 9.26
CA GLN A 142 3.09 -10.23 8.29
C GLN A 142 1.80 -10.77 7.71
N GLY A 143 1.74 -10.93 6.40
CA GLY A 143 0.59 -11.51 5.73
C GLY A 143 0.95 -12.07 4.37
N HIS A 144 -0.06 -12.47 3.60
CA HIS A 144 0.10 -12.98 2.24
C HIS A 144 -0.57 -12.03 1.26
N VAL A 145 0.10 -11.80 0.15
CA VAL A 145 -0.47 -11.14 -1.02
C VAL A 145 -0.57 -12.12 -2.17
N GLU A 146 -1.71 -12.07 -2.84
CA GLU A 146 -1.97 -12.78 -4.08
C GLU A 146 -2.51 -11.81 -5.11
N SER A 147 -1.92 -11.77 -6.30
CA SER A 147 -2.45 -11.01 -7.44
C SER A 147 -2.50 -11.90 -8.67
N ARG A 148 -3.54 -11.72 -9.48
CA ARG A 148 -3.79 -12.42 -10.73
C ARG A 148 -4.25 -11.42 -11.76
N ASP A 149 -3.89 -11.67 -13.01
CA ASP A 149 -4.35 -10.89 -14.17
C ASP A 149 -4.09 -9.38 -14.09
N MET A 150 -3.03 -8.96 -13.39
CA MET A 150 -2.56 -7.58 -13.44
C MET A 150 -1.67 -7.40 -14.67
N ALA A 151 -1.93 -6.38 -15.48
CA ALA A 151 -1.15 -6.16 -16.69
C ALA A 151 -0.70 -4.71 -16.83
N PHE A 152 0.45 -4.54 -17.46
CA PHE A 152 1.08 -3.25 -17.70
C PHE A 152 1.37 -3.09 -19.19
N VAL A 153 1.15 -1.88 -19.69
CA VAL A 153 1.72 -1.46 -20.97
C VAL A 153 3.14 -0.98 -20.70
N VAL A 154 4.08 -1.61 -21.39
CA VAL A 154 5.51 -1.46 -21.19
C VAL A 154 6.15 -1.10 -22.52
N PHE A 155 6.93 -0.04 -22.52
CA PHE A 155 7.76 0.37 -23.63
C PHE A 155 9.17 -0.19 -23.43
N ALA A 156 9.69 -0.87 -24.45
CA ALA A 156 11.07 -1.36 -24.48
C ALA A 156 11.84 -0.68 -25.60
N SER A 157 13.02 -0.14 -25.28
CA SER A 157 13.93 0.46 -26.25
C SER A 157 15.31 -0.17 -26.16
N GLN A 158 15.87 -0.54 -27.31
CA GLN A 158 17.21 -1.06 -27.43
C GLN A 158 18.01 -0.22 -28.42
N THR A 159 19.13 0.33 -27.97
CA THR A 159 20.09 0.98 -28.87
C THR A 159 20.96 -0.09 -29.51
N THR A 160 20.97 -0.14 -30.84
CA THR A 160 21.79 -1.06 -31.64
C THR A 160 22.73 -0.26 -32.53
N HIS A 161 23.71 -0.92 -33.16
CA HIS A 161 24.64 -0.26 -34.09
C HIS A 161 23.94 0.36 -35.32
N GLU A 162 22.77 -0.14 -35.69
CA GLU A 162 21.98 0.31 -36.85
C GLU A 162 20.93 1.37 -36.49
N GLY A 163 20.75 1.69 -35.20
CA GLY A 163 19.72 2.62 -34.73
C GLY A 163 19.01 2.15 -33.47
N VAL A 164 17.89 2.80 -33.13
CA VAL A 164 17.11 2.50 -31.93
C VAL A 164 15.90 1.64 -32.30
N LYS A 165 15.83 0.43 -31.74
CA LYS A 165 14.68 -0.47 -31.86
C LYS A 165 13.69 -0.20 -30.74
N LEU A 166 12.46 0.12 -31.10
CA LEU A 166 11.38 0.38 -30.16
C LEU A 166 10.30 -0.69 -30.27
N THR A 167 9.77 -1.13 -29.14
CA THR A 167 8.68 -2.11 -29.10
C THR A 167 7.78 -1.86 -27.90
N ASN A 168 6.48 -1.86 -28.16
CA ASN A 168 5.46 -1.86 -27.13
C ASN A 168 5.14 -3.30 -26.75
N CYS A 169 5.07 -3.55 -25.45
CA CYS A 169 4.84 -4.85 -24.85
C CYS A 169 3.72 -4.74 -23.83
N THR A 170 2.87 -5.77 -23.78
CA THR A 170 1.95 -5.98 -22.66
C THR A 170 2.59 -7.00 -21.72
N ALA A 171 2.97 -6.55 -20.53
CA ALA A 171 3.52 -7.40 -19.48
C ALA A 171 2.40 -7.77 -18.50
N LYS A 172 1.96 -9.03 -18.55
CA LYS A 172 0.90 -9.57 -17.70
C LYS A 172 1.48 -10.41 -16.56
N ILE A 173 1.15 -10.07 -15.33
CA ILE A 173 1.37 -10.90 -14.15
C ILE A 173 0.22 -11.89 -14.08
N LEU A 174 0.50 -13.13 -14.49
CA LEU A 174 -0.47 -14.23 -14.43
C LEU A 174 -0.72 -14.67 -12.99
N ARG A 175 0.33 -14.63 -12.18
CA ARG A 175 0.27 -15.00 -10.77
C ARG A 175 1.40 -14.32 -10.02
N LEU A 176 1.06 -13.66 -8.92
CA LEU A 176 1.98 -13.19 -7.89
C LEU A 176 1.48 -13.78 -6.58
N LYS A 177 2.31 -14.56 -5.89
CA LYS A 177 2.04 -15.00 -4.52
C LYS A 177 3.29 -14.78 -3.68
N GLY A 178 3.14 -14.06 -2.58
CA GLY A 178 4.26 -13.76 -1.71
C GLY A 178 3.84 -13.52 -0.28
N LYS A 179 4.76 -13.76 0.65
CA LYS A 179 4.60 -13.33 2.04
C LYS A 179 5.08 -11.89 2.13
N LEU A 180 4.24 -11.00 2.63
CA LEU A 180 4.58 -9.60 2.88
C LEU A 180 4.98 -9.41 4.33
N ARG A 181 5.93 -8.49 4.51
CA ARG A 181 6.34 -7.95 5.80
C ARG A 181 6.26 -6.44 5.73
N VAL A 182 5.40 -5.86 6.57
CA VAL A 182 5.37 -4.43 6.83
C VAL A 182 6.05 -4.20 8.16
N LEU A 183 7.13 -3.43 8.17
CA LEU A 183 7.81 -3.01 9.39
C LEU A 183 7.53 -1.52 9.57
N ILE A 184 6.92 -1.20 10.70
CA ILE A 184 6.71 0.15 11.19
C ILE A 184 7.66 0.34 12.37
N GLU A 185 8.57 1.30 12.27
CA GLU A 185 9.54 1.60 13.33
C GLU A 185 9.65 3.09 13.55
N LYS A 186 9.84 3.49 14.81
CA LYS A 186 10.06 4.89 15.17
C LYS A 186 11.55 5.20 15.07
N VAL A 187 11.94 6.09 14.15
CA VAL A 187 13.31 6.55 13.99
C VAL A 187 13.34 8.05 14.23
N ARG A 188 14.10 8.49 15.24
CA ARG A 188 14.26 9.92 15.57
C ARG A 188 12.94 10.68 15.82
N GLY A 189 11.92 9.98 16.31
CA GLY A 189 10.59 10.56 16.58
C GLY A 189 9.60 10.42 15.42
N GLU A 190 10.04 10.01 14.24
CA GLU A 190 9.21 9.82 13.05
C GLU A 190 8.86 8.35 12.84
N ALA A 191 7.64 8.07 12.40
CA ALA A 191 7.21 6.72 12.07
C ALA A 191 7.63 6.38 10.63
N ASN A 192 8.57 5.45 10.49
CA ASN A 192 8.98 4.91 9.20
C ASN A 192 8.22 3.63 8.90
N VAL A 193 7.66 3.54 7.70
CA VAL A 193 6.95 2.37 7.22
C VAL A 193 7.73 1.78 6.04
N SER A 194 8.13 0.52 6.18
CA SER A 194 8.77 -0.24 5.11
C SER A 194 7.93 -1.47 4.77
N ILE A 195 7.75 -1.71 3.47
CA ILE A 195 6.98 -2.85 2.96
C ILE A 195 7.92 -3.67 2.09
N SER A 196 8.02 -4.97 2.37
CA SER A 196 8.93 -5.87 1.66
C SER A 196 8.33 -7.27 1.55
N PHE A 197 8.86 -8.08 0.63
CA PHE A 197 8.59 -9.50 0.59
C PHE A 197 9.48 -10.24 1.59
N ASP A 198 8.86 -11.08 2.42
CA ASP A 198 9.54 -12.03 3.30
C ASP A 198 9.94 -13.27 2.49
N GLY A 199 11.07 -13.16 1.79
CA GLY A 199 11.57 -14.16 0.85
C GLY A 199 11.23 -13.87 -0.61
N LYS A 200 11.61 -14.79 -1.51
CA LYS A 200 11.37 -14.65 -2.95
C LYS A 200 9.88 -14.93 -3.27
N PRO A 201 9.12 -13.97 -3.80
CA PRO A 201 7.74 -14.23 -4.23
C PRO A 201 7.70 -15.17 -5.44
N ASP A 202 6.63 -15.96 -5.55
CA ASP A 202 6.30 -16.74 -6.74
C ASP A 202 5.63 -15.81 -7.76
N ILE A 203 6.36 -15.49 -8.82
CA ILE A 203 5.91 -14.59 -9.88
C ILE A 203 5.91 -15.35 -11.21
N LYS A 204 4.75 -15.45 -11.83
CA LYS A 204 4.58 -15.90 -13.23
C LYS A 204 4.15 -14.71 -14.07
N THR A 205 5.00 -14.34 -15.03
CA THR A 205 4.73 -13.28 -15.98
C THR A 205 4.61 -13.81 -17.40
N ASN A 206 3.88 -13.10 -18.23
CA ASN A 206 3.81 -13.31 -19.66
C ASN A 206 3.97 -11.94 -20.34
N VAL A 207 4.89 -11.85 -21.29
CA VAL A 207 5.14 -10.61 -22.02
C VAL A 207 4.81 -10.85 -23.48
N LYS A 208 3.88 -10.07 -24.03
CA LYS A 208 3.50 -10.14 -25.44
C LYS A 208 3.81 -8.81 -26.14
N PRO A 209 4.52 -8.80 -27.26
CA PRO A 209 4.67 -7.57 -28.05
C PRO A 209 3.32 -7.18 -28.63
N SER A 210 2.96 -5.89 -28.53
CA SER A 210 1.71 -5.36 -29.07
C SER A 210 1.83 -4.97 -30.55
N ASN A 211 3.04 -4.77 -31.07
CA ASN A 211 3.35 -4.43 -32.46
C ASN A 211 4.72 -5.00 -32.90
N PRO A 212 4.94 -5.26 -34.21
CA PRO A 212 6.26 -5.57 -34.76
C PRO A 212 7.20 -4.36 -34.68
N PHE A 213 8.51 -4.63 -34.60
CA PHE A 213 9.58 -3.65 -34.39
C PHE A 213 9.45 -2.41 -35.28
N GLN A 214 9.42 -1.23 -34.66
CA GLN A 214 9.52 0.03 -35.39
C GLN A 214 10.98 0.48 -35.36
N PHE A 215 11.59 0.57 -36.55
CA PHE A 215 12.92 1.15 -36.73
C PHE A 215 12.76 2.65 -36.91
N ILE A 216 13.42 3.44 -36.06
CA ILE A 216 13.59 4.87 -36.30
C ILE A 216 15.02 5.05 -36.83
N ASN A 217 15.14 5.36 -38.13
CA ASN A 217 16.40 5.83 -38.69
C ASN A 217 16.60 7.27 -38.21
N VAL A 218 17.66 7.50 -37.44
CA VAL A 218 18.11 8.84 -37.01
C VAL A 218 19.11 9.36 -38.02
#